data_AF-A0A922XDT6-F1
#
_entry.id   AF-A0A922XDT6-F1
#
_cell.length_a   1.000
_cell.length_b   1.000
_cell.length_c   1.000
_cell.angle_alpha   90.00
_cell.angle_beta   90.00
_cell.angle_gamma   90.00
#
_symmetry.space_group_name_H-M   'P 1'
#
loop_
_entity.id
_entity.type
_entity.pdbx_description
1 polymer ?
#
loop_
_entity_poly.entity_id
_entity_poly.type
_entity_poly.pdbx_seq_one_letter_code
_entity_poly.pdbx_strand_id
1 'polypeptide(L)'
;MIDSPPYLSDTPATTTHHAAFRDQLRQAIRDSGQSQLGISRATGVGQAILSKFLSGSRGLSVASIEKLVEHLGLELHPRTLAAKDE
;
A
#
# COMPACT_ATOMS: atom_id res chain seq x y z
N MET A 1 19.00 31.00 36.43
CA MET A 1 19.39 31.68 35.20
C MET A 1 20.30 30.73 34.44
N ILE A 2 19.72 29.76 33.74
CA ILE A 2 20.41 28.84 32.83
C ILE A 2 19.61 28.91 31.55
N ASP A 3 20.29 29.32 30.49
CA ASP A 3 19.81 29.53 29.14
C ASP A 3 19.21 28.22 28.59
N SER A 4 17.92 28.21 28.31
CA SER A 4 17.28 27.10 27.60
C SER A 4 17.58 27.25 26.10
N PRO A 5 18.25 26.29 25.44
CA PRO A 5 18.45 26.38 24.01
C PRO A 5 17.10 26.32 23.27
N PRO A 6 16.94 27.09 22.18
CA PRO A 6 15.69 27.17 21.44
C PRO A 6 15.46 25.86 20.66
N TYR A 7 14.20 25.47 20.61
CA TYR A 7 13.65 24.40 19.78
C TYR A 7 14.27 24.40 18.37
N LEU A 8 14.97 23.34 17.98
CA LEU A 8 15.09 23.01 16.56
C LEU A 8 13.74 22.45 16.12
N SER A 9 12.96 23.32 15.49
CA SER A 9 11.84 22.93 14.63
C SER A 9 12.39 22.25 13.39
N ASP A 10 12.68 20.96 13.48
CA ASP A 10 12.75 20.13 12.29
C ASP A 10 11.31 19.99 11.75
N THR A 11 10.88 21.00 10.99
CA THR A 11 9.77 20.83 10.06
C THR A 11 10.21 19.78 9.04
N PRO A 12 9.58 18.59 8.95
CA PRO A 12 9.87 17.71 7.85
C PRO A 12 9.42 18.41 6.57
N ALA A 13 10.39 18.79 5.74
CA ALA A 13 10.14 19.13 4.35
C ALA A 13 9.19 18.08 3.76
N THR A 14 8.12 18.53 3.10
CA THR A 14 7.06 17.69 2.54
C THR A 14 7.62 16.82 1.41
N THR A 15 8.35 15.78 1.77
CA THR A 15 8.74 14.71 0.86
C THR A 15 7.49 13.88 0.64
N THR A 16 6.88 13.99 -0.53
CA THR A 16 5.76 13.13 -0.93
C THR A 16 6.20 11.67 -0.85
N HIS A 17 5.92 11.02 0.27
CA HIS A 17 6.25 9.62 0.47
C HIS A 17 5.33 8.74 -0.38
N HIS A 18 5.91 8.31 -1.48
CA HIS A 18 5.58 7.13 -2.24
C HIS A 18 5.01 5.92 -1.49
N ALA A 19 3.69 5.73 -1.35
CA ALA A 19 3.20 4.50 -0.72
C ALA A 19 3.74 3.27 -1.50
N ALA A 20 4.33 2.30 -0.81
CA ALA A 20 4.84 1.12 -1.48
C ALA A 20 3.69 0.33 -2.11
N PHE A 21 3.94 -0.37 -3.22
CA PHE A 21 2.92 -1.17 -3.93
C PHE A 21 2.08 -2.06 -2.99
N ARG A 22 2.76 -2.71 -2.02
CA ARG A 22 2.11 -3.55 -1.01
C ARG A 22 1.07 -2.80 -0.18
N ASP A 23 1.33 -1.54 0.14
CA ASP A 23 0.45 -0.71 0.96
C ASP A 23 -0.72 -0.20 0.12
N GLN A 24 -0.48 0.16 -1.14
CA GLN A 24 -1.53 0.48 -2.11
C GLN A 24 -2.49 -0.70 -2.29
N LEU A 25 -1.97 -1.92 -2.48
CA LEU A 25 -2.79 -3.11 -2.62
C LEU A 25 -3.58 -3.44 -1.34
N ARG A 26 -2.96 -3.28 -0.15
CA ARG A 26 -3.67 -3.44 1.13
C ARG A 26 -4.79 -2.42 1.27
N GLN A 27 -4.55 -1.18 0.86
CA GLN A 27 -5.54 -0.12 0.93
C GLN A 27 -6.70 -0.40 -0.03
N ALA A 28 -6.41 -0.79 -1.29
CA ALA A 28 -7.44 -1.18 -2.24
C ALA A 28 -8.32 -2.35 -1.75
N ILE A 29 -7.71 -3.35 -1.08
CA ILE A 29 -8.48 -4.43 -0.45
C ILE A 29 -9.41 -3.89 0.66
N ARG A 30 -8.95 -2.94 1.48
CA ARG A 30 -9.78 -2.32 2.54
C ARG A 30 -10.91 -1.46 1.96
N ASP A 31 -10.59 -0.67 0.94
CA ASP A 31 -11.52 0.26 0.29
C ASP A 31 -12.59 -0.46 -0.54
N SER A 32 -12.33 -1.71 -0.96
CA SER A 32 -13.33 -2.55 -1.64
C SER A 32 -14.59 -2.79 -0.78
N GLY A 33 -14.50 -2.64 0.54
CA GLY A 33 -15.58 -2.97 1.48
C GLY A 33 -15.91 -4.47 1.56
N GLN A 34 -15.18 -5.33 0.83
CA GLN A 34 -15.42 -6.77 0.80
C GLN A 34 -14.76 -7.45 2.01
N SER A 35 -15.44 -8.47 2.55
CA SER A 35 -14.83 -9.30 3.59
C SER A 35 -13.68 -10.13 3.03
N GLN A 36 -12.67 -10.44 3.86
CA GLN A 36 -11.55 -11.32 3.45
C GLN A 36 -12.05 -12.68 2.94
N LEU A 37 -13.12 -13.20 3.53
CA LEU A 37 -13.74 -14.45 3.09
C LEU A 37 -14.41 -14.29 1.73
N GLY A 38 -15.08 -13.16 1.48
CA GLY A 38 -15.68 -12.84 0.18
C GLY A 38 -14.64 -12.78 -0.94
N ILE A 39 -13.55 -12.04 -0.70
CA ILE A 39 -12.42 -11.96 -1.64
C ILE A 39 -11.79 -13.33 -1.84
N SER A 40 -11.61 -14.10 -0.76
CA SER A 40 -11.05 -15.45 -0.83
C SER A 40 -11.87 -16.37 -1.71
N ARG A 41 -13.21 -16.33 -1.59
CA ARG A 41 -14.12 -17.12 -2.42
C ARG A 41 -14.13 -16.68 -3.88
N ALA A 42 -14.09 -15.38 -4.14
CA ALA A 42 -14.14 -14.85 -5.50
C ALA A 42 -12.84 -15.11 -6.28
N THR A 43 -11.69 -14.99 -5.61
CA THR A 43 -10.36 -15.08 -6.25
C THR A 43 -9.71 -16.45 -6.13
N GLY A 44 -10.16 -17.29 -5.19
CA GLY A 44 -9.48 -18.51 -4.79
C GLY A 44 -8.17 -18.26 -4.01
N VAL A 45 -7.85 -17.02 -3.65
CA VAL A 45 -6.72 -16.72 -2.75
C VAL A 45 -7.10 -17.08 -1.33
N GLY A 46 -6.31 -17.92 -0.65
CA GLY A 46 -6.65 -18.42 0.68
C GLY A 46 -6.82 -17.30 1.72
N GLN A 47 -7.87 -17.38 2.55
CA GLN A 47 -8.15 -16.39 3.60
C GLN A 47 -6.97 -16.18 4.56
N ALA A 48 -6.26 -17.26 4.93
CA ALA A 48 -5.07 -17.16 5.80
C ALA A 48 -3.91 -16.38 5.14
N ILE A 49 -3.81 -16.45 3.81
CA ILE A 49 -2.81 -15.70 3.02
C ILE A 49 -3.21 -14.22 3.02
N LEU A 50 -4.49 -13.91 2.77
CA LEU A 50 -5.00 -12.54 2.82
C LEU A 50 -4.81 -11.89 4.19
N SER A 51 -5.15 -12.61 5.26
CA SER A 51 -4.96 -12.13 6.64
C SER A 51 -3.50 -11.83 6.95
N LYS A 52 -2.57 -12.72 6.58
CA LYS A 52 -1.12 -12.51 6.77
C LYS A 52 -0.59 -11.35 5.92
N PHE A 53 -1.12 -11.17 4.72
CA PHE A 53 -0.76 -10.05 3.86
C PHE A 53 -1.23 -8.70 4.42
N LEU A 54 -2.48 -8.64 4.86
CA LEU A 54 -3.09 -7.44 5.45
C LEU A 54 -2.46 -7.05 6.79
N SER A 55 -1.95 -8.01 7.57
CA SER A 55 -1.19 -7.75 8.80
C SER A 55 0.27 -7.38 8.56
N GLY A 56 0.77 -7.49 7.33
CA GLY A 56 2.16 -7.24 7.00
C GLY A 56 3.14 -8.37 7.36
N SER A 57 2.65 -9.46 7.95
CA SER A 57 3.48 -10.60 8.38
C SER A 57 4.06 -11.41 7.22
N ARG A 58 3.40 -11.44 6.05
CA ARG A 58 3.88 -12.14 4.85
C ARG A 58 3.48 -11.42 3.56
N GLY A 59 4.30 -11.56 2.52
CA GLY A 59 3.94 -11.16 1.15
C GLY A 59 2.98 -12.14 0.46
N LEU A 60 2.59 -11.78 -0.75
CA LEU A 60 1.79 -12.60 -1.68
C LEU A 60 2.68 -13.14 -2.81
N SER A 61 2.27 -14.26 -3.41
CA SER A 61 2.83 -14.67 -4.72
C SER A 61 2.30 -13.76 -5.83
N VAL A 62 3.04 -13.68 -6.94
CA VAL A 62 2.61 -12.92 -8.14
C VAL A 62 1.25 -13.41 -8.63
N ALA A 63 1.04 -14.71 -8.73
CA ALA A 63 -0.26 -15.28 -9.12
C ALA A 63 -1.42 -14.88 -8.19
N SER A 64 -1.16 -14.69 -6.89
CA SER A 64 -2.21 -14.20 -5.97
C SER A 64 -2.47 -12.70 -6.17
N ILE A 65 -1.43 -11.94 -6.50
CA ILE A 65 -1.53 -10.52 -6.80
C ILE A 65 -2.36 -10.31 -8.07
N GLU A 66 -2.06 -11.03 -9.15
CA GLU A 66 -2.80 -10.95 -10.42
C GLU A 66 -4.31 -11.17 -10.21
N LYS A 67 -4.68 -12.24 -9.49
CA LYS A 67 -6.08 -12.54 -9.16
C LYS A 67 -6.76 -11.43 -8.36
N LEU A 68 -6.05 -10.81 -7.42
CA LEU A 68 -6.58 -9.72 -6.62
C LEU A 68 -6.74 -8.44 -7.44
N VAL A 69 -5.75 -8.13 -8.28
CA VAL A 69 -5.75 -6.96 -9.17
C VAL A 69 -6.90 -7.07 -10.17
N GLU A 70 -7.07 -8.23 -10.80
CA GLU A 70 -8.17 -8.50 -11.74
C GLU A 70 -9.54 -8.38 -11.06
N HIS A 71 -9.72 -9.05 -9.91
CA HIS A 71 -10.99 -9.03 -9.17
C HIS A 71 -11.36 -7.64 -8.63
N LEU A 72 -10.36 -6.84 -8.24
CA LEU A 72 -10.56 -5.48 -7.71
C LEU A 72 -10.60 -4.41 -8.81
N GLY A 73 -10.40 -4.78 -10.09
CA GLY A 73 -10.37 -3.83 -11.21
C GLY A 73 -9.23 -2.82 -11.10
N LEU A 74 -8.06 -3.26 -10.65
CA LEU A 74 -6.89 -2.42 -10.46
C LEU A 74 -5.97 -2.45 -11.67
N GLU A 75 -5.28 -1.34 -11.93
CA GLU A 75 -4.28 -1.22 -12.98
C GLU A 75 -2.98 -0.61 -12.43
N LEU A 76 -1.86 -0.93 -13.08
CA LEU A 76 -0.57 -0.30 -12.80
C LEU A 76 -0.36 0.86 -13.77
N HIS A 77 -0.12 2.05 -13.25
CA HIS A 77 0.21 3.23 -14.05
C HIS A 77 1.65 3.68 -13.80
N PRO A 78 2.36 4.16 -14.84
CA PRO A 78 3.64 4.80 -14.65
C PRO A 78 3.45 6.01 -13.74
N ARG A 79 4.37 6.18 -12.79
CA ARG A 79 4.46 7.46 -12.12
C ARG A 79 5.08 8.44 -13.10
N THR A 80 4.38 9.53 -13.38
CA THR A 80 5.01 10.71 -13.98
C THR A 80 6.06 11.23 -13.01
N LEU A 81 7.31 10.81 -13.20
CA LEU A 81 8.46 11.52 -12.69
C LEU A 81 8.57 12.74 -13.59
N ALA A 82 8.37 13.93 -13.04
CA ALA A 82 8.44 15.18 -13.79
C ALA A 82 9.62 15.10 -14.76
N ALA A 83 9.33 15.19 -16.06
CA ALA A 83 10.36 15.29 -17.07
C ALA A 83 11.30 16.41 -16.64
N LYS A 84 12.59 16.10 -16.50
CA LYS A 84 13.58 17.16 -16.57
C LYS A 84 13.52 17.62 -18.02
N ASP A 85 12.75 18.68 -18.26
CA ASP A 85 12.84 19.45 -19.50
C ASP A 85 14.29 19.96 -19.58
N GLU A 86 14.99 19.51 -20.63
CA GLU A 86 16.32 19.99 -21.03
C GLU A 86 16.18 21.05 -22.12
#